data_AF-A0A661VNH5-F1
#
_entry.id   AF-A0A661VNH5-F1
#
_cell.length_a   1.000
_cell.length_b   1.000
_cell.length_c   1.000
_cell.angle_alpha   90.00
_cell.angle_beta   90.00
_cell.angle_gamma   90.00
#
_symmetry.space_group_name_H-M   'P 1'
#
loop_
_entity.id
_entity.type
_entity.pdbx_description
1 polymer ?
#
loop_
_entity_poly.entity_id
_entity_poly.type
_entity_poly.pdbx_seq_one_letter_code
_entity_poly.pdbx_strand_id
1 'polypeptide(L)' 'MNKDVGWVQAAYAEIHRWNSTPHAQQIHCLLLYRWTSDEWAIEHLGEIHKDFRKALDHDYRWRR' A
#
# COMPACT_ATOMS: atom_id res chain seq x y z
N MET A 1 -19.53 8.09 0.76
CA MET A 1 -18.84 8.31 -0.53
C MET A 1 -17.45 7.71 -0.38
N ASN A 2 -17.15 6.63 -1.11
CA ASN A 2 -15.81 6.05 -1.14
C ASN A 2 -14.88 7.05 -1.82
N LYS A 3 -14.02 7.73 -1.07
CA LYS A 3 -13.08 8.73 -1.59
C LYS A 3 -11.70 8.11 -1.60
N ASP A 4 -10.91 8.43 -2.60
CA ASP A 4 -9.48 8.18 -2.59
C ASP A 4 -8.86 9.02 -1.46
N VAL A 5 -8.51 8.36 -0.35
CA VAL A 5 -7.89 9.00 0.82
C VAL A 5 -6.36 8.93 0.75
N GLY A 6 -5.79 8.25 -0.26
CA GLY A 6 -4.34 8.13 -0.43
C GLY A 6 -3.64 7.26 0.61
N TRP A 7 -4.38 6.51 1.43
CA TRP A 7 -3.80 5.76 2.54
C TRP A 7 -2.96 4.57 2.07
N VAL A 8 -3.30 3.96 0.91
CA VAL A 8 -2.51 2.87 0.34
C VAL A 8 -1.19 3.41 -0.15
N GLN A 9 -1.19 4.51 -0.90
CA GLN A 9 0.03 5.19 -1.31
C GLN A 9 0.88 5.62 -0.10
N ALA A 10 0.26 6.17 0.94
CA ALA A 10 0.96 6.57 2.17
C ALA A 10 1.63 5.37 2.87
N ALA A 11 0.96 4.21 2.93
CA ALA A 11 1.54 3.00 3.52
C ALA A 11 2.77 2.50 2.74
N TYR A 12 2.70 2.49 1.41
CA TYR A 12 3.85 2.14 0.56
C TYR A 12 5.02 3.12 0.72
N ALA A 13 4.73 4.43 0.74
CA ALA A 13 5.73 5.48 0.95
C ALA A 13 6.42 5.35 2.32
N GLU A 14 5.66 5.04 3.36
CA GLU A 14 6.18 4.84 4.71
C GLU A 14 7.09 3.60 4.80
N ILE A 15 6.69 2.49 4.18
CA ILE A 15 7.54 1.28 4.08
C ILE A 15 8.83 1.59 3.33
N HIS A 16 8.77 2.36 2.24
CA HIS A 16 9.96 2.75 1.51
C HIS A 16 10.90 3.64 2.36
N ARG A 17 10.34 4.61 3.09
CA ARG A 17 11.08 5.45 4.04
C ARG A 17 11.75 4.61 5.14
N TRP A 18 11.01 3.64 5.70
CA TRP A 18 11.53 2.68 6.67
C TRP A 18 12.69 1.86 6.09
N ASN A 19 12.51 1.30 4.89
CA ASN A 19 13.53 0.51 4.19
C ASN A 19 14.79 1.31 3.83
N SER A 20 14.70 2.63 3.79
CA SER A 20 15.84 3.54 3.55
C SER A 20 16.61 3.86 4.84
N THR A 21 16.06 3.54 6.02
CA THR A 21 16.68 3.84 7.32
C THR A 21 17.84 2.87 7.59
N PRO A 22 19.08 3.34 7.85
CA PRO A 22 20.20 2.49 8.25
C PRO A 22 19.84 1.55 9.40
N HIS A 23 20.27 0.29 9.32
CA HIS A 23 20.06 -0.73 10.36
C HIS A 23 18.60 -1.14 10.65
N ALA A 24 17.60 -0.56 10.01
CA ALA A 24 16.22 -1.03 10.11
C ALA A 24 16.02 -2.39 9.42
N GLN A 25 15.25 -3.30 10.04
CA GLN A 25 14.82 -4.55 9.42
C GLN A 25 13.95 -4.24 8.19
N GLN A 26 14.34 -4.76 7.03
CA GLN A 26 13.64 -4.48 5.78
C GLN A 26 12.28 -5.17 5.73
N ILE A 27 11.26 -4.43 5.30
CA ILE A 27 9.93 -4.93 5.01
C ILE A 27 9.86 -5.20 3.51
N HIS A 28 9.69 -6.47 3.13
CA HIS A 28 9.66 -6.88 1.72
C HIS A 28 8.26 -6.91 1.12
N CYS A 29 7.22 -6.92 1.95
CA CYS A 29 5.86 -7.10 1.48
C CYS A 29 4.85 -6.39 2.37
N LEU A 30 3.89 -5.72 1.73
CA LEU A 30 2.62 -5.31 2.30
C LEU A 30 1.53 -6.09 1.56
N LEU A 31 0.70 -6.83 2.30
CA LEU A 31 -0.45 -7.52 1.74
C LEU A 31 -1.73 -6.86 2.24
N LEU A 32 -2.52 -6.32 1.32
CA LEU A 32 -3.85 -5.81 1.64
C LEU A 32 -4.82 -6.97 1.88
N TYR A 33 -5.60 -6.86 2.94
CA TYR A 33 -6.73 -7.76 3.16
C TYR A 33 -7.74 -7.59 2.02
N ARG A 34 -8.09 -8.69 1.36
CA ARG A 34 -8.91 -8.69 0.15
C ARG A 34 -9.93 -9.82 0.11
N TRP A 35 -10.29 -10.35 1.27
CA TRP A 35 -11.34 -11.35 1.35
C TRP A 35 -12.68 -10.73 0.92
N THR A 36 -13.57 -11.55 0.39
CA THR A 36 -14.87 -11.14 -0.14
C THR A 36 -15.96 -11.43 0.89
N SER A 37 -17.11 -10.75 0.76
CA SER A 37 -18.30 -11.06 1.56
C SER A 37 -18.20 -10.80 3.08
N ASP A 38 -17.28 -9.92 3.50
CA ASP A 38 -17.23 -9.36 4.85
C ASP A 38 -17.23 -7.82 4.84
N GLU A 39 -17.27 -7.21 6.03
CA GLU A 39 -17.32 -5.74 6.19
C GLU A 39 -16.03 -5.03 5.76
N TRP A 40 -14.93 -5.77 5.57
CA TRP A 40 -13.61 -5.28 5.20
C TRP A 40 -13.30 -5.50 3.71
N ALA A 41 -14.26 -6.06 2.95
CA ALA A 41 -14.10 -6.35 1.54
C ALA A 41 -13.83 -5.08 0.73
N ILE A 42 -12.71 -5.07 0.00
CA ILE A 42 -12.28 -3.94 -0.82
C ILE A 42 -12.66 -4.07 -2.30
N GLU A 43 -13.25 -5.21 -2.71
CA GLU A 43 -13.51 -5.55 -4.12
C GLU A 43 -14.39 -4.53 -4.86
N HIS A 44 -15.34 -3.92 -4.14
CA HIS A 44 -16.23 -2.88 -4.67
C HIS A 44 -15.69 -1.46 -4.44
N LEU A 45 -14.54 -1.34 -3.76
CA LEU A 45 -13.94 -0.06 -3.40
C LEU A 45 -12.98 0.43 -4.48
N GLY A 46 -13.53 0.85 -5.63
CA GLY A 46 -12.75 1.27 -6.81
C GLY A 46 -11.69 2.36 -6.55
N GLU A 47 -11.89 3.24 -5.57
CA GLU A 47 -10.88 4.24 -5.18
C GLU A 47 -9.65 3.61 -4.52
N ILE A 48 -9.80 2.54 -3.74
CA ILE A 48 -8.65 1.79 -3.18
C ILE A 48 -7.84 1.16 -4.31
N HIS A 49 -8.51 0.63 -5.35
CA HIS A 49 -7.81 0.08 -6.51
C HIS A 49 -7.04 1.15 -7.30
N LYS A 50 -7.58 2.38 -7.40
CA LYS A 50 -6.87 3.52 -8.02
C LYS A 50 -5.66 3.93 -7.19
N ASP A 51 -5.83 4.05 -5.88
CA ASP A 51 -4.75 4.41 -4.96
C ASP A 51 -3.63 3.37 -4.97
N PHE A 52 -3.99 2.08 -4.99
CA PHE A 52 -3.05 0.98 -5.15
C PHE A 52 -2.24 1.08 -6.45
N ARG A 53 -2.89 1.43 -7.58
CA ARG A 53 -2.17 1.65 -8.85
C ARG A 53 -1.19 2.82 -8.76
N LYS A 54 -1.60 3.94 -8.18
CA LYS A 54 -0.71 5.11 -7.95
C LYS A 54 0.49 4.74 -7.08
N ALA A 55 0.30 3.90 -6.06
CA ALA A 55 1.40 3.42 -5.22
C ALA A 55 2.44 2.61 -6.02
N LEU A 56 1.98 1.77 -6.95
CA LEU A 56 2.85 0.97 -7.81
C LEU A 56 3.62 1.80 -8.85
N ASP A 57 3.06 2.93 -9.30
CA ASP A 57 3.72 3.84 -10.25
C ASP A 57 5.02 4.47 -9.68
N HIS A 58 5.22 4.46 -8.36
CA HIS A 58 6.44 4.97 -7.72
C HIS A 58 7.65 4.02 -7.82
N ASP A 59 7.46 2.75 -8.18
CA ASP A 59 8.52 1.73 -8.28
C ASP A 59 9.43 1.70 -7.03
N TYR A 60 8.84 1.67 -5.83
CA TYR A 60 9.61 1.63 -4.58
C TYR A 60 10.50 0.39 -4.52
N ARG A 61 11.80 0.61 -4.27
CA ARG A 61 12.80 -0.45 -4.12
C ARG A 61 13.41 -0.44 -2.73
N TRP A 62 13.84 -1.60 -2.27
CA TRP A 62 14.60 -1.76 -1.04
C TRP A 62 16.11 -1.88 -1.34
N ARG A 63 16.95 -1.71 -0.31
CA ARG A 63 18.41 -1.85 -0.41
C ARG A 63 18.78 -3.30 -0.73
N ARG A 64 19.68 -3.50 -1.70
CA ARG A 64 20.23 -4.82 -2.02
C ARG A 64 21.19 -5.32 -0.96
#